data_AF-A0A0S8GTZ0-F1
#
_entry.id   AF-A0A0S8GTZ0-F1
#
_cell.length_a   1.000
_cell.length_b   1.000
_cell.length_c   1.000
_cell.angle_alpha   90.00
_cell.angle_beta   90.00
_cell.angle_gamma   90.00
#
_symmetry.space_group_name_H-M   'P 1'
#
loop_
_entity.id
_entity.type
_entity.pdbx_description
1 polymer ?
#
loop_
_entity_poly.entity_id
_entity_poly.type
_entity_poly.pdbx_seq_one_letter_code
_entity_poly.pdbx_strand_id
1 'polypeptide(L)'
;MPHEEILSKIVEIHQRTKALMILAEEIDVRFNTFLQPGNEQRHVLEHIMRAQAAELGILSGKDEAYIEKNYDKALGHAYRAFFDTADWLGWALRKKISDILKPSSRKIISDLIKPYSNECIMACLPNYYSEIRPKLEHLNRDIAAIRARKDIGDSDNLLTEVTAYSDTIQELLDFIEHITKSIPAMEEWNKRNKRTTRRKRLWDIILVLIGVGFGALLAWLKLSGPSD
;
A
#
# COMPACT_ATOMS: atom_id res chain seq x y z
N MET A 1 -9.99 37.08 -14.43
CA MET A 1 -11.24 36.63 -15.12
C MET A 1 -12.05 35.77 -14.17
N PRO A 2 -13.39 35.68 -14.32
CA PRO A 2 -14.27 34.95 -13.38
C PRO A 2 -13.85 33.50 -13.10
N HIS A 3 -13.21 32.84 -14.07
CA HIS A 3 -12.80 31.45 -14.01
C HIS A 3 -11.35 31.21 -13.53
N GLU A 4 -10.60 32.25 -13.17
CA GLU A 4 -9.21 32.10 -12.67
C GLU A 4 -9.14 31.29 -11.37
N GLU A 5 -10.13 31.43 -10.49
CA GLU A 5 -10.18 30.67 -9.24
C GLU A 5 -10.38 29.17 -9.51
N ILE A 6 -11.30 28.81 -10.42
CA ILE A 6 -11.55 27.43 -10.81
C ILE A 6 -10.29 26.83 -11.46
N LEU A 7 -9.64 27.59 -12.34
CA LEU A 7 -8.39 27.17 -12.98
C LEU A 7 -7.28 26.93 -11.94
N SER A 8 -7.16 27.79 -10.94
CA SER A 8 -6.22 27.61 -9.83
C SER A 8 -6.47 26.29 -9.08
N LYS A 9 -7.73 26.00 -8.74
CA LYS A 9 -8.12 24.72 -8.12
C LYS A 9 -7.76 23.52 -9.01
N ILE A 10 -8.05 23.58 -10.32
CA ILE A 10 -7.69 22.53 -11.28
C ILE A 10 -6.17 22.30 -11.30
N VAL A 11 -5.38 23.38 -11.35
CA VAL A 11 -3.91 23.29 -11.38
C VAL A 11 -3.38 22.64 -10.10
N GLU A 12 -3.88 23.03 -8.93
CA GLU A 12 -3.45 22.44 -7.66
C GLU A 12 -3.77 20.93 -7.60
N ILE A 13 -5.00 20.54 -7.96
CA ILE A 13 -5.41 19.14 -8.00
C ILE A 13 -4.56 18.36 -9.01
N HIS A 14 -4.25 18.96 -10.16
CA HIS A 14 -3.40 18.32 -11.16
C HIS A 14 -2.00 18.04 -10.62
N GLN A 15 -1.36 18.99 -9.93
CA GLN A 15 -0.03 18.78 -9.36
C GLN A 15 -0.02 17.63 -8.34
N ARG A 16 -1.04 17.57 -7.47
CA ARG A 16 -1.19 16.49 -6.49
C ARG A 16 -1.45 15.15 -7.19
N THR A 17 -2.35 15.12 -8.16
CA THR A 17 -2.66 13.92 -8.96
C THR A 17 -1.41 13.38 -9.66
N LYS A 18 -0.64 14.26 -10.31
CA LYS A 18 0.62 13.90 -10.97
C LYS A 18 1.61 13.28 -10.00
N ALA A 19 1.80 13.87 -8.82
CA ALA A 19 2.71 13.35 -7.81
C ALA A 19 2.31 11.93 -7.38
N LEU A 20 1.02 11.69 -7.12
CA LEU A 20 0.53 10.35 -6.76
C LEU A 20 0.65 9.35 -7.92
N MET A 21 0.42 9.79 -9.16
CA MET A 21 0.50 8.92 -10.34
C MET A 21 1.93 8.42 -10.57
N ILE A 22 2.93 9.30 -10.46
CA ILE A 22 4.36 8.94 -10.54
C ILE A 22 4.71 7.91 -9.46
N LEU A 23 4.29 8.14 -8.21
CA LEU A 23 4.54 7.20 -7.12
C LEU A 23 3.90 5.83 -7.38
N ALA A 24 2.69 5.83 -7.93
CA ALA A 24 1.96 4.61 -8.21
C ALA A 24 2.59 3.80 -9.35
N GLU A 25 3.14 4.47 -10.38
CA GLU A 25 3.95 3.85 -11.44
C GLU A 25 5.21 3.18 -10.88
N GLU A 26 5.90 3.81 -9.92
CA GLU A 26 7.09 3.22 -9.27
C GLU A 26 6.76 2.03 -8.35
N ILE A 27 5.54 1.97 -7.81
CA ILE A 27 5.11 0.91 -6.90
C ILE A 27 4.57 -0.32 -7.66
N ASP A 28 3.82 -0.13 -8.75
CA ASP A 28 3.35 -1.24 -9.59
C ASP A 28 4.37 -1.60 -10.68
N VAL A 29 5.26 -2.55 -10.36
CA VAL A 29 6.29 -3.09 -11.25
C VAL A 29 5.74 -3.63 -12.58
N ARG A 30 4.45 -3.97 -12.65
CA ARG A 30 3.82 -4.47 -13.87
C ARG A 30 3.27 -3.37 -14.77
N PHE A 31 3.33 -2.11 -14.31
CA PHE A 31 2.72 -0.97 -15.00
C PHE A 31 1.30 -1.31 -15.47
N ASN A 32 0.50 -2.01 -14.65
CA ASN A 32 -0.89 -2.27 -15.04
C ASN A 32 -1.54 -0.90 -15.15
N THR A 33 -1.70 -0.43 -16.39
CA THR A 33 -1.97 0.97 -16.64
C THR A 33 -3.37 1.23 -16.12
N PHE A 34 -3.47 1.99 -15.02
CA PHE A 34 -4.77 2.39 -14.54
C PHE A 34 -5.26 3.51 -15.46
N LEU A 35 -6.00 3.10 -16.51
CA LEU A 35 -6.41 3.97 -17.61
C LEU A 35 -7.34 5.10 -17.16
N GLN A 36 -8.07 4.90 -16.05
CA GLN A 36 -9.13 5.80 -15.63
C GLN A 36 -8.61 7.20 -15.24
N PRO A 37 -7.58 7.36 -14.38
CA PRO A 37 -6.95 8.66 -14.14
C PRO A 37 -6.47 9.36 -15.41
N GLY A 38 -5.85 8.63 -16.33
CA GLY A 38 -5.39 9.19 -17.61
C GLY A 38 -6.54 9.70 -18.46
N ASN A 39 -7.66 8.96 -18.51
CA ASN A 39 -8.87 9.38 -19.20
C ASN A 39 -9.49 10.64 -18.58
N GLU A 40 -9.58 10.70 -17.25
CA GLU A 40 -10.10 11.87 -16.55
C GLU A 40 -9.21 13.10 -16.80
N GLN A 41 -7.87 12.98 -16.76
CA GLN A 41 -6.95 14.08 -17.10
C GLN A 41 -7.11 14.55 -18.56
N ARG A 42 -7.32 13.63 -19.50
CA ARG A 42 -7.64 13.99 -20.89
C ARG A 42 -8.95 14.78 -20.97
N HIS A 43 -9.97 14.41 -20.20
CA HIS A 43 -11.22 15.15 -20.13
C HIS A 43 -11.05 16.55 -19.51
N VAL A 44 -10.19 16.71 -18.50
CA VAL A 44 -9.81 18.03 -17.97
C VAL A 44 -9.27 18.91 -19.10
N LEU A 45 -8.27 18.41 -19.84
CA LEU A 45 -7.65 19.17 -20.92
C LEU A 45 -8.66 19.53 -22.01
N GLU A 46 -9.51 18.59 -22.43
CA GLU A 46 -10.54 18.83 -23.45
C GLU A 46 -11.49 19.97 -23.04
N HIS A 47 -11.92 20.00 -21.78
CA HIS A 47 -12.80 21.05 -21.29
C HIS A 47 -12.11 22.42 -21.20
N ILE A 48 -10.85 22.46 -20.74
CA ILE A 48 -10.06 23.70 -20.74
C ILE A 48 -9.88 24.22 -22.17
N MET A 49 -9.51 23.36 -23.12
CA MET A 49 -9.33 23.75 -24.53
C MET A 49 -10.62 24.27 -25.14
N ARG A 50 -11.79 23.71 -24.79
CA ARG A 50 -13.10 24.21 -25.25
C ARG A 50 -13.44 25.58 -24.70
N ALA A 51 -13.14 25.84 -23.42
CA ALA A 51 -13.33 27.15 -22.81
C ALA A 51 -12.43 28.20 -23.48
N GLN A 52 -11.14 27.88 -23.60
CA GLN A 52 -10.14 28.73 -24.25
C GLN A 52 -10.46 29.00 -25.74
N ALA A 53 -10.92 27.99 -26.49
CA ALA A 53 -11.31 28.18 -27.88
C ALA A 53 -12.55 29.07 -28.04
N ALA A 54 -13.47 29.08 -27.06
CA ALA A 54 -14.60 30.00 -27.04
C ALA A 54 -14.14 31.44 -26.68
N GLU A 55 -13.28 31.61 -25.68
CA GLU A 55 -12.69 32.90 -25.30
C GLU A 55 -11.92 33.55 -26.46
N LEU A 56 -11.16 32.75 -27.21
CA LEU A 56 -10.39 33.20 -28.38
C LEU A 56 -11.25 33.44 -29.63
N GLY A 57 -12.56 33.19 -29.58
CA GLY A 57 -13.47 33.34 -30.71
C GLY A 57 -13.27 32.30 -31.83
N ILE A 58 -12.52 31.22 -31.57
CA ILE A 58 -12.33 30.09 -32.50
C ILE A 58 -13.65 29.31 -32.64
N LEU A 59 -14.36 29.13 -31.52
CA LEU A 59 -15.71 28.56 -31.50
C LEU A 59 -16.75 29.69 -31.55
N SER A 60 -17.50 29.77 -32.65
CA SER A 60 -18.54 30.78 -32.82
C SER A 60 -19.81 30.47 -32.01
N GLY A 61 -20.51 31.52 -31.59
CA GLY A 61 -21.80 31.43 -30.90
C GLY A 61 -21.75 30.81 -29.50
N LYS A 62 -20.61 30.94 -28.80
CA LYS A 62 -20.45 30.53 -27.41
C LYS A 62 -20.44 31.75 -26.50
N ASP A 63 -21.21 31.68 -25.43
CA ASP A 63 -21.36 32.72 -24.42
C ASP A 63 -20.49 32.43 -23.17
N GLU A 64 -20.46 33.38 -22.24
CA GLU A 64 -19.73 33.23 -20.97
C GLU A 64 -20.22 32.02 -20.17
N ALA A 65 -21.53 31.74 -20.18
CA ALA A 65 -22.10 30.59 -19.49
C ALA A 65 -21.56 29.24 -20.05
N TYR A 66 -21.30 29.16 -21.35
CA TYR A 66 -20.62 28.01 -21.94
C TYR A 66 -19.17 27.86 -21.44
N ILE A 67 -18.44 28.97 -21.31
CA ILE A 67 -17.06 29.00 -20.82
C ILE A 67 -17.00 28.52 -19.37
N GLU A 68 -17.79 29.12 -18.48
CA GLU A 68 -17.88 28.75 -17.06
C GLU A 68 -18.22 27.27 -16.88
N LYS A 69 -19.24 26.79 -17.59
CA LYS A 69 -19.66 25.38 -17.54
C LYS A 69 -18.56 24.40 -17.99
N ASN A 70 -17.66 24.80 -18.87
CA ASN A 70 -16.53 23.95 -19.25
C ASN A 70 -15.45 23.93 -18.16
N TYR A 71 -15.16 25.05 -17.49
CA TYR A 71 -14.26 25.06 -16.33
C TYR A 71 -14.81 24.23 -15.17
N ASP A 72 -16.11 24.32 -14.87
CA ASP A 72 -16.74 23.49 -13.83
C ASP A 72 -16.60 21.99 -14.14
N LYS A 73 -16.81 21.61 -15.41
CA LYS A 73 -16.60 20.22 -15.85
C LYS A 73 -15.15 19.81 -15.73
N ALA A 74 -14.21 20.68 -16.11
CA ALA A 74 -12.78 20.43 -15.98
C ALA A 74 -12.40 20.20 -14.51
N LEU A 75 -12.91 21.01 -13.58
CA LEU A 75 -12.70 20.83 -12.15
C LEU A 75 -13.25 19.49 -11.66
N GLY A 76 -14.45 19.12 -12.10
CA GLY A 76 -15.04 17.82 -11.76
C GLY A 76 -14.23 16.62 -12.28
N HIS A 77 -13.67 16.72 -13.50
CA HIS A 77 -12.76 15.70 -14.03
C HIS A 77 -11.42 15.67 -13.28
N ALA A 78 -10.86 16.82 -12.90
CA ALA A 78 -9.61 16.90 -12.13
C ALA A 78 -9.77 16.22 -10.77
N TYR A 79 -10.88 16.51 -10.10
CA TYR A 79 -11.24 15.88 -8.83
C TYR A 79 -11.37 14.36 -8.94
N ARG A 80 -12.09 13.85 -9.96
CA ARG A 80 -12.18 12.40 -10.20
C ARG A 80 -10.82 11.77 -10.48
N ALA A 81 -10.00 12.40 -11.33
CA ALA A 81 -8.65 11.93 -11.62
C ALA A 81 -7.80 11.77 -10.35
N PHE A 82 -7.88 12.75 -9.44
CA PHE A 82 -7.18 12.68 -8.15
C PHE A 82 -7.64 11.48 -7.32
N PHE A 83 -8.95 11.35 -7.08
CA PHE A 83 -9.47 10.28 -6.23
C PHE A 83 -9.23 8.89 -6.82
N ASP A 84 -9.39 8.72 -8.14
CA ASP A 84 -9.11 7.45 -8.81
C ASP A 84 -7.63 7.08 -8.65
N THR A 85 -6.72 8.05 -8.78
CA THR A 85 -5.27 7.83 -8.57
C THR A 85 -4.96 7.48 -7.12
N ALA A 86 -5.53 8.24 -6.18
CA ALA A 86 -5.27 8.08 -4.75
C ALA A 86 -5.87 6.77 -4.19
N ASP A 87 -7.05 6.36 -4.66
CA ASP A 87 -7.66 5.06 -4.33
C ASP A 87 -6.78 3.90 -4.82
N TRP A 88 -6.30 3.98 -6.06
CA TRP A 88 -5.43 2.97 -6.65
C TRP A 88 -4.10 2.86 -5.90
N LEU A 89 -3.42 3.99 -5.68
CA LEU A 89 -2.17 4.03 -4.92
C LEU A 89 -2.36 3.52 -3.49
N GLY A 90 -3.39 4.00 -2.79
CA GLY A 90 -3.71 3.53 -1.44
C GLY A 90 -3.94 2.02 -1.38
N TRP A 91 -4.61 1.45 -2.38
CA TRP A 91 -4.76 0.00 -2.49
C TRP A 91 -3.41 -0.70 -2.73
N ALA A 92 -2.58 -0.19 -3.65
CA ALA A 92 -1.28 -0.77 -3.97
C ALA A 92 -0.35 -0.77 -2.75
N LEU A 93 -0.34 0.32 -1.98
CA LEU A 93 0.40 0.47 -0.73
C LEU A 93 -0.06 -0.56 0.31
N ARG A 94 -1.36 -0.64 0.61
CA ARG A 94 -1.91 -1.62 1.55
C ARG A 94 -1.62 -3.06 1.12
N LYS A 95 -1.72 -3.33 -0.18
CA LYS A 95 -1.37 -4.63 -0.74
C LYS A 95 0.12 -4.95 -0.52
N LYS A 96 1.01 -3.98 -0.73
CA LYS A 96 2.45 -4.13 -0.49
C LYS A 96 2.75 -4.42 0.98
N ILE A 97 2.12 -3.72 1.93
CA ILE A 97 2.21 -4.02 3.37
C ILE A 97 1.79 -5.46 3.65
N SER A 98 0.62 -5.86 3.12
CA SER A 98 0.12 -7.22 3.31
C SER A 98 1.07 -8.26 2.72
N ASP A 99 1.61 -8.04 1.52
CA ASP A 99 2.51 -8.97 0.84
C ASP A 99 3.86 -9.10 1.58
N ILE A 100 4.37 -8.03 2.21
CA ILE A 100 5.59 -8.07 3.05
C ILE A 100 5.36 -8.91 4.31
N LEU A 101 4.25 -8.68 5.00
CA LEU A 101 4.00 -9.26 6.32
C LEU A 101 3.42 -10.69 6.25
N LYS A 102 2.59 -10.95 5.25
CA LYS A 102 1.91 -12.21 5.01
C LYS A 102 1.86 -12.47 3.50
N PRO A 103 2.94 -12.97 2.88
CA PRO A 103 2.90 -13.42 1.50
C PRO A 103 1.84 -14.52 1.39
N SER A 104 0.66 -14.13 0.91
CA SER A 104 -0.39 -15.07 0.53
C SER A 104 -0.01 -15.72 -0.79
N SER A 105 -0.34 -17.00 -0.94
CA SER A 105 0.02 -17.95 -1.99
C SER A 105 -0.20 -17.51 -3.45
N ARG A 106 0.42 -16.43 -3.92
CA ARG A 106 0.61 -16.13 -5.35
C ARG A 106 2.01 -16.61 -5.77
N LYS A 107 1.99 -17.87 -6.21
CA LYS A 107 3.02 -18.84 -6.60
C LYS A 107 4.11 -18.40 -7.61
N ILE A 108 4.32 -17.12 -7.89
CA ILE A 108 5.26 -16.70 -8.95
C ILE A 108 6.49 -15.96 -8.41
N ILE A 109 6.44 -15.42 -7.18
CA ILE A 109 7.61 -14.86 -6.47
C ILE A 109 7.65 -15.42 -5.02
N SER A 110 7.01 -16.56 -4.76
CA SER A 110 6.83 -17.13 -3.41
C SER A 110 8.01 -17.94 -2.89
N ASP A 111 9.02 -18.20 -3.72
CA ASP A 111 10.14 -19.07 -3.32
C ASP A 111 11.25 -18.31 -2.59
N LEU A 112 11.20 -16.97 -2.56
CA LEU A 112 12.20 -16.12 -1.92
C LEU A 112 11.79 -15.56 -0.55
N ILE A 113 10.49 -15.36 -0.26
CA ILE A 113 10.03 -14.73 0.99
C ILE A 113 8.89 -15.55 1.62
N LYS A 114 9.21 -16.35 2.65
CA LYS A 114 8.20 -16.95 3.54
C LYS A 114 7.63 -15.85 4.47
N PRO A 115 6.38 -15.96 4.95
CA PRO A 115 5.84 -15.02 5.93
C PRO A 115 6.73 -14.91 7.16
N TYR A 116 6.97 -13.69 7.62
CA TYR A 116 7.63 -13.46 8.91
C TYR A 116 6.71 -13.93 10.03
N SER A 117 7.27 -14.66 11.00
CA SER A 117 6.49 -15.08 12.18
C SER A 117 6.21 -13.88 13.08
N ASN A 118 5.20 -13.99 13.95
CA ASN A 118 4.85 -12.90 14.87
C ASN A 118 6.03 -12.54 15.79
N GLU A 119 6.82 -13.54 16.20
CA GLU A 119 8.03 -13.36 17.01
C GLU A 119 9.11 -12.60 16.24
N CYS A 120 9.26 -12.87 14.95
CA CYS A 120 10.18 -12.14 14.08
C CYS A 120 9.78 -10.67 13.98
N ILE A 121 8.48 -10.42 13.74
CA ILE A 121 7.94 -9.06 13.63
C ILE A 121 8.13 -8.32 14.96
N MET A 122 7.79 -8.92 16.10
CA MET A 122 8.01 -8.30 17.41
C MET A 122 9.49 -8.02 17.72
N ALA A 123 10.40 -8.89 17.28
CA ALA A 123 11.82 -8.72 17.51
C ALA A 123 12.44 -7.62 16.64
N CYS A 124 11.96 -7.45 15.40
CA CYS A 124 12.55 -6.53 14.42
C CYS A 124 11.75 -5.24 14.22
N LEU A 125 10.50 -5.21 14.67
CA LEU A 125 9.56 -4.09 14.59
C LEU A 125 8.67 -4.08 15.85
N PRO A 126 9.23 -3.74 17.03
CA PRO A 126 8.57 -3.95 18.32
C PRO A 126 7.29 -3.14 18.50
N ASN A 127 7.18 -1.98 17.85
CA ASN A 127 5.99 -1.13 17.87
C ASN A 127 4.92 -1.53 16.83
N TYR A 128 5.11 -2.64 16.10
CA TYR A 128 4.17 -3.04 15.05
C TYR A 128 2.76 -3.26 15.58
N TYR A 129 2.62 -4.07 16.63
CA TYR A 129 1.30 -4.46 17.15
C TYR A 129 0.66 -3.37 18.02
N SER A 130 1.45 -2.55 18.70
CA SER A 130 0.98 -1.51 19.62
C SER A 130 0.66 -0.20 18.91
N GLU A 131 1.37 0.15 17.83
CA GLU A 131 1.27 1.46 17.19
C GLU A 131 0.97 1.38 15.70
N ILE A 132 1.81 0.68 14.93
CA ILE A 132 1.73 0.70 13.46
C ILE A 132 0.43 0.07 12.96
N ARG A 133 0.10 -1.14 13.44
CA ARG A 133 -1.09 -1.86 13.02
C ARG A 133 -2.38 -1.11 13.39
N PRO A 134 -2.58 -0.61 14.62
CA PRO A 134 -3.73 0.24 14.93
C PRO A 134 -3.83 1.49 14.05
N LYS A 135 -2.72 2.16 13.76
CA LYS A 135 -2.72 3.35 12.89
C LYS A 135 -3.08 3.01 11.44
N LEU A 136 -2.57 1.89 10.90
CA LEU A 136 -2.98 1.41 9.57
C LEU A 136 -4.49 1.11 9.50
N GLU A 137 -5.08 0.55 10.56
CA GLU A 137 -6.53 0.35 10.65
C GLU A 137 -7.30 1.69 10.73
N HIS A 138 -6.73 2.70 11.40
CA HIS A 138 -7.32 4.04 11.44
C HIS A 138 -7.30 4.70 10.06
N LEU A 139 -6.16 4.69 9.37
CA LEU A 139 -6.03 5.22 8.00
C LEU A 139 -7.02 4.57 7.03
N ASN A 140 -7.30 3.27 7.18
CA ASN A 140 -8.34 2.61 6.38
C ASN A 140 -9.74 3.20 6.62
N ARG A 141 -10.07 3.53 7.86
CA ARG A 141 -11.34 4.17 8.22
C ARG A 141 -11.38 5.60 7.74
N ASP A 142 -10.27 6.33 7.83
CA ASP A 142 -10.18 7.70 7.34
C ASP A 142 -10.43 7.75 5.84
N ILE A 143 -9.75 6.89 5.07
CA ILE A 143 -9.99 6.72 3.63
C ILE A 143 -11.46 6.39 3.33
N ALA A 144 -12.06 5.45 4.07
CA ALA A 144 -13.47 5.12 3.88
C ALA A 144 -14.38 6.31 4.18
N ALA A 145 -14.09 7.09 5.23
CA ALA A 145 -14.81 8.29 5.58
C ALA A 145 -14.64 9.39 4.54
N ILE A 146 -13.45 9.57 3.95
CA ILE A 146 -13.26 10.53 2.85
C ILE A 146 -14.11 10.10 1.65
N ARG A 147 -14.03 8.82 1.26
CA ARG A 147 -14.79 8.29 0.12
C ARG A 147 -16.30 8.39 0.30
N ALA A 148 -16.80 8.28 1.53
CA ALA A 148 -18.23 8.36 1.82
C ALA A 148 -18.76 9.80 1.78
N ARG A 149 -17.94 10.79 2.16
CA ARG A 149 -18.35 12.20 2.19
C ARG A 149 -18.06 12.96 0.89
N LYS A 150 -17.10 12.48 0.09
CA LYS A 150 -16.59 13.17 -1.10
C LYS A 150 -17.75 13.60 -2.00
N ASP A 151 -17.91 14.89 -2.23
CA ASP A 151 -18.97 15.46 -3.07
C ASP A 151 -18.38 16.46 -4.06
N ILE A 152 -18.51 16.14 -5.34
CA ILE A 152 -18.04 17.00 -6.43
C ILE A 152 -18.86 18.28 -6.57
N GLY A 153 -20.06 18.32 -6.00
CA GLY A 153 -20.94 19.49 -5.98
C GLY A 153 -20.54 20.54 -4.94
N ASP A 154 -19.68 20.18 -3.98
CA ASP A 154 -19.16 21.10 -2.94
C ASP A 154 -17.80 21.66 -3.36
N SER A 155 -17.83 22.69 -4.22
CA SER A 155 -16.63 23.33 -4.78
C SER A 155 -15.74 24.02 -3.74
N ASP A 156 -16.27 24.30 -2.55
CA ASP A 156 -15.57 25.06 -1.51
C ASP A 156 -14.73 24.14 -0.63
N ASN A 157 -15.21 22.92 -0.37
CA ASN A 157 -14.48 21.92 0.42
C ASN A 157 -13.56 21.01 -0.40
N LEU A 158 -13.65 21.08 -1.73
CA LEU A 158 -12.95 20.19 -2.66
C LEU A 158 -11.44 20.08 -2.39
N LEU A 159 -10.73 21.22 -2.25
CA LEU A 159 -9.29 21.23 -1.98
C LEU A 159 -8.93 20.69 -0.59
N THR A 160 -9.80 20.92 0.41
CA THR A 160 -9.62 20.37 1.76
C THR A 160 -9.70 18.85 1.74
N GLU A 161 -10.64 18.28 0.97
CA GLU A 161 -10.76 16.83 0.82
C GLU A 161 -9.57 16.21 0.07
N VAL A 162 -9.14 16.87 -1.01
CA VAL A 162 -7.96 16.46 -1.79
C VAL A 162 -6.71 16.47 -0.91
N THR A 163 -6.54 17.53 -0.10
CA THR A 163 -5.41 17.65 0.83
C THR A 163 -5.45 16.56 1.89
N ALA A 164 -6.59 16.39 2.57
CA ALA A 164 -6.73 15.38 3.62
C ALA A 164 -6.45 13.96 3.11
N TYR A 165 -6.90 13.63 1.89
CA TYR A 165 -6.59 12.33 1.29
C TYR A 165 -5.11 12.20 0.92
N SER A 166 -4.52 13.26 0.36
CA SER A 166 -3.08 13.30 0.04
C SER A 166 -2.23 13.05 1.30
N ASP A 167 -2.57 13.68 2.41
CA ASP A 167 -1.87 13.51 3.70
C ASP A 167 -2.03 12.07 4.22
N THR A 168 -3.24 11.50 4.10
CA THR A 168 -3.51 10.10 4.46
C THR A 168 -2.65 9.12 3.64
N ILE A 169 -2.44 9.40 2.35
CA ILE A 169 -1.55 8.60 1.49
C ILE A 169 -0.08 8.77 1.90
N GLN A 170 0.33 9.98 2.26
CA GLN A 170 1.69 10.23 2.74
C GLN A 170 1.97 9.45 4.03
N GLU A 171 1.03 9.43 4.99
CA GLU A 171 1.17 8.61 6.19
C GLU A 171 1.30 7.11 5.88
N LEU A 172 0.56 6.60 4.89
CA LEU A 172 0.72 5.21 4.44
C LEU A 172 2.11 4.93 3.85
N LEU A 173 2.67 5.88 3.09
CA LEU A 173 4.02 5.77 2.54
C LEU A 173 5.06 5.71 3.65
N ASP A 174 4.94 6.57 4.66
CA ASP A 174 5.85 6.61 5.81
C ASP A 174 5.86 5.27 6.57
N PHE A 175 4.68 4.66 6.76
CA PHE A 175 4.59 3.31 7.35
C PHE A 175 5.25 2.24 6.49
N ILE A 176 5.09 2.30 5.17
CA ILE A 176 5.72 1.34 4.26
C ILE A 176 7.23 1.48 4.28
N GLU A 177 7.75 2.70 4.26
CA GLU A 177 9.17 2.96 4.37
C GLU A 177 9.72 2.37 5.68
N HIS A 178 9.03 2.62 6.79
CA HIS A 178 9.43 2.11 8.11
C HIS A 178 9.44 0.58 8.16
N ILE A 179 8.39 -0.08 7.65
CA ILE A 179 8.31 -1.55 7.58
C ILE A 179 9.40 -2.11 6.65
N THR A 180 9.62 -1.48 5.51
CA THR A 180 10.60 -1.92 4.50
C THR A 180 12.02 -1.85 5.04
N LYS A 181 12.37 -0.82 5.83
CA LYS A 181 13.67 -0.70 6.51
C LYS A 181 13.94 -1.85 7.49
N SER A 182 12.90 -2.47 8.04
CA SER A 182 13.05 -3.62 8.95
C SER A 182 13.22 -4.97 8.23
N ILE A 183 13.00 -5.05 6.91
CA ILE A 183 13.10 -6.31 6.14
C ILE A 183 14.46 -7.01 6.30
N PRO A 184 15.62 -6.33 6.16
CA PRO A 184 16.92 -6.99 6.31
C PRO A 184 17.12 -7.62 7.70
N ALA A 185 16.67 -6.94 8.75
CA ALA A 185 16.72 -7.44 10.12
C ALA A 185 15.84 -8.69 10.29
N MET A 186 14.64 -8.67 9.71
CA MET A 186 13.73 -9.82 9.72
C MET A 186 14.29 -11.02 8.94
N GLU A 187 14.95 -10.78 7.80
CA GLU A 187 15.64 -11.83 7.04
C GLU A 187 16.79 -12.47 7.83
N GLU A 188 17.59 -11.64 8.50
CA GLU A 188 18.69 -12.11 9.33
C GLU A 188 18.18 -12.92 10.53
N TRP A 189 17.14 -12.42 11.21
CA TRP A 189 16.48 -13.13 12.30
C TRP A 189 15.98 -14.50 11.84
N ASN A 190 15.31 -14.57 10.69
CA ASN A 190 14.86 -15.84 10.11
C ASN A 190 16.01 -16.80 9.79
N LYS A 191 17.13 -16.30 9.25
CA LYS A 191 18.34 -17.12 8.98
C LYS A 191 18.91 -17.68 10.28
N ARG A 192 19.03 -16.86 11.34
CA ARG A 192 19.51 -17.28 12.66
C ARG A 192 18.55 -18.29 13.30
N ASN A 193 17.25 -18.03 13.27
CA ASN A 193 16.25 -18.90 13.90
C ASN A 193 16.09 -20.26 13.20
N LYS A 194 16.27 -20.32 11.86
CA LYS A 194 16.34 -21.60 11.14
C LYS A 194 17.55 -22.44 11.57
N ARG A 195 18.71 -21.82 11.79
CA ARG A 195 19.93 -22.51 12.26
C ARG A 195 19.76 -23.06 13.68
N THR A 196 19.20 -22.27 14.59
CA THR A 196 18.92 -22.71 15.97
C THR A 196 17.88 -23.83 16.01
N THR A 197 16.80 -23.72 15.23
CA THR A 197 15.76 -24.75 15.15
C THR A 197 16.31 -26.07 14.58
N ARG A 198 17.14 -26.02 13.52
CA ARG A 198 17.82 -27.22 13.00
C ARG A 198 18.75 -27.84 14.03
N ARG A 199 19.53 -27.02 14.76
CA ARG A 199 20.42 -27.49 15.81
C ARG A 199 19.66 -28.15 16.96
N LYS A 200 18.55 -27.57 17.41
CA LYS A 200 17.67 -28.17 18.44
C LYS A 200 17.12 -29.52 17.99
N ARG A 201 16.56 -29.61 16.78
CA ARG A 201 16.06 -30.88 16.24
C ARG A 201 17.15 -31.96 16.16
N LEU A 202 18.37 -31.60 15.77
CA LEU A 202 19.50 -32.54 15.79
C LEU A 202 19.82 -33.01 17.20
N TRP A 203 19.83 -32.12 18.19
CA TRP A 203 20.00 -32.49 19.59
C TRP A 203 18.89 -33.39 20.12
N ASP A 204 17.64 -33.11 19.77
CA ASP A 204 16.49 -33.95 20.17
C ASP A 204 16.64 -35.37 19.58
N ILE A 205 17.05 -35.49 18.31
CA ILE A 205 17.34 -36.79 17.68
C ILE A 205 18.47 -37.52 18.40
N ILE A 206 19.56 -36.80 18.72
CA ILE A 206 20.70 -37.38 19.46
C ILE A 206 20.24 -37.89 20.84
N LEU A 207 19.44 -37.11 21.57
CA LEU A 207 18.91 -37.51 22.88
C LEU A 207 18.02 -38.75 22.79
N VAL A 208 17.16 -38.84 21.76
CA VAL A 208 16.35 -40.04 21.51
C VAL A 208 17.22 -41.25 21.23
N LEU A 209 18.25 -41.13 20.39
CA LEU A 209 19.19 -42.22 20.09
C LEU A 209 19.96 -42.69 21.33
N ILE A 210 20.42 -41.77 22.17
CA ILE A 210 21.08 -42.09 23.45
C ILE A 210 20.11 -42.84 24.37
N GLY A 211 18.86 -42.38 24.49
CA GLY A 211 17.83 -43.03 25.30
C GLY A 211 17.53 -44.45 24.85
N VAL A 212 17.40 -44.67 23.53
CA VAL A 212 17.20 -46.01 22.94
C VAL A 212 18.41 -46.91 23.22
N GLY A 213 19.63 -46.41 23.02
CA GLY A 213 20.86 -47.17 23.28
C GLY A 213 21.02 -47.55 24.75
N PHE A 214 20.74 -46.63 25.67
CA PHE A 214 20.79 -46.90 27.11
C PHE A 214 19.72 -47.91 27.55
N GLY A 215 18.49 -47.81 27.01
CA GLY A 215 17.44 -48.79 27.25
C GLY A 215 17.80 -50.19 26.77
N ALA A 216 18.40 -50.30 25.57
CA ALA A 216 18.88 -51.57 25.03
C ALA A 216 20.00 -52.18 25.89
N LEU A 217 20.94 -51.36 26.37
CA LEU A 217 22.02 -51.80 27.25
C LEU A 217 21.49 -52.34 28.60
N LEU A 218 20.54 -51.64 29.23
CA LEU A 218 19.92 -52.10 30.47
C LEU A 218 19.14 -53.41 30.29
N ALA A 219 18.41 -53.54 29.17
CA ALA A 219 17.71 -54.78 28.84
C ALA A 219 18.69 -55.94 28.64
N TRP A 220 19.80 -55.70 27.94
CA TRP A 220 20.86 -56.68 27.74
C TRP A 220 21.52 -57.10 29.05
N LEU A 221 21.88 -56.16 29.93
CA LEU A 221 22.45 -56.46 31.24
C LEU A 221 21.49 -57.28 32.12
N LYS A 222 20.19 -57.00 32.06
CA LYS A 222 19.17 -57.77 32.79
C LYS A 222 19.01 -59.20 32.26
N LEU A 223 19.15 -59.40 30.95
CA LEU A 223 19.11 -60.72 30.31
C LEU A 223 20.42 -61.51 30.49
N SER A 224 21.54 -60.81 30.72
CA SER A 224 22.88 -61.40 30.85
C SER A 224 23.31 -61.65 32.30
N GLY A 225 22.49 -61.23 33.28
CA GLY A 225 22.72 -61.52 34.69
C GLY A 225 22.54 -63.02 34.99
N PRO A 226 23.24 -63.57 35.99
CA PRO A 226 23.13 -64.99 36.34
C PRO A 226 21.68 -65.31 36.72
N SER A 227 21.17 -66.42 36.17
CA SER A 227 19.90 -67.00 36.58
C SER A 227 20.14 -67.67 37.94
N ASP A 228 19.54 -67.14 38.99
CA ASP A 228 19.33 -67.88 40.23
C ASP A 228 18.33 -69.03 40.01
#